data_AF-A0A484L3E0-F1
#
_entry.id   AF-A0A484L3E0-F1
#
_cell.length_a   1.000
_cell.length_b   1.000
_cell.length_c   1.000
_cell.angle_alpha   90.00
_cell.angle_beta   90.00
_cell.angle_gamma   90.00
#
_symmetry.space_group_name_H-M   'P 1'
#
loop_
_entity.id
_entity.type
_entity.pdbx_description
1 polymer ?
#
loop_
_entity_poly.entity_id
_entity_poly.type
_entity_poly.pdbx_seq_one_letter_code
_entity_poly.pdbx_strand_id
1 'polypeptide(L)' 'MRCVLDPGDKIVDCPPTFTMYEFDAAVNGAHVIKVPRHTDFSLDVERIAEVVEKEKPKCIFLTSPNNPDG' A
#
# COMPACT_ATOMS: atom_id res chain seq x y z
N MET A 1 -9.66 -7.60 -0.75
CA MET A 1 -8.59 -8.18 0.09
C MET A 1 -8.80 -9.66 0.39
N ARG A 2 -9.94 -10.08 0.95
CA ARG A 2 -10.25 -11.50 1.27
C ARG A 2 -9.95 -12.55 0.19
N CYS A 3 -10.14 -12.25 -1.10
CA CYS A 3 -9.85 -13.21 -2.17
C CYS A 3 -8.36 -13.35 -2.50
N VAL A 4 -7.52 -12.47 -1.96
CA VAL A 4 -6.10 -12.36 -2.31
C VAL A 4 -5.21 -12.60 -1.09
N LEU A 5 -5.59 -12.07 0.08
CA LEU A 5 -4.76 -12.07 1.29
C LEU A 5 -5.10 -13.23 2.22
N ASP A 6 -4.04 -13.87 2.72
CA ASP A 6 -4.06 -14.78 3.87
C ASP A 6 -3.39 -14.07 5.08
N PRO A 7 -3.68 -14.48 6.33
CA PRO A 7 -3.01 -13.92 7.51
C PRO A 7 -1.48 -14.02 7.42
N GLY A 8 -0.79 -12.91 7.69
CA GLY A 8 0.67 -12.77 7.59
C GLY A 8 1.17 -12.32 6.22
N ASP A 9 0.32 -12.32 5.17
CA ASP A 9 0.68 -11.71 3.89
C ASP A 9 0.98 -10.22 4.05
N LYS A 10 1.75 -9.67 3.10
CA LYS A 10 2.11 -8.25 3.08
C LYS A 10 1.42 -7.52 1.95
N ILE A 11 1.07 -6.27 2.19
CA ILE A 11 0.62 -5.32 1.15
C ILE A 11 1.44 -4.04 1.23
N VAL A 12 1.54 -3.32 0.11
CA VAL A 12 2.13 -1.97 0.08
C VAL A 12 1.03 -0.93 0.00
N ASP A 13 1.14 0.10 0.84
CA ASP A 13 0.24 1.26 0.88
C ASP A 13 1.05 2.56 0.80
N CYS A 14 0.51 3.58 0.12
CA CYS A 14 1.24 4.81 -0.23
C CYS A 14 0.62 6.08 0.38
N PRO A 15 0.80 6.33 1.70
CA PRO A 15 0.19 7.47 2.38
C PRO A 15 0.83 8.82 1.98
N PRO A 16 0.09 9.94 2.04
CA PRO A 16 -1.33 10.03 2.36
C PRO A 16 -2.20 9.45 1.23
N THR A 17 -3.13 8.58 1.60
CA THR A 17 -4.07 7.88 0.71
C THR A 17 -5.29 7.45 1.54
N PHE A 18 -6.24 6.77 0.91
CA PHE A 18 -7.47 6.36 1.57
C PHE A 18 -7.21 5.32 2.68
N THR A 19 -7.45 5.71 3.93
CA THR A 19 -7.13 4.92 5.14
C THR A 19 -7.73 3.51 5.17
N MET A 20 -8.77 3.24 4.37
CA MET A 20 -9.40 1.92 4.33
C MET A 20 -8.46 0.82 3.84
N TYR A 21 -7.40 1.13 3.08
CA TYR A 21 -6.43 0.10 2.66
C TYR A 21 -5.70 -0.53 3.84
N GLU A 22 -5.17 0.30 4.74
CA GLU A 22 -4.52 -0.19 5.97
C GLU A 22 -5.53 -0.91 6.88
N PHE A 23 -6.73 -0.34 7.03
CA PHE A 23 -7.78 -0.93 7.86
C PHE A 23 -8.20 -2.32 7.36
N ASP A 24 -8.54 -2.45 6.08
CA ASP A 24 -8.97 -3.72 5.49
C ASP A 24 -7.84 -4.75 5.50
N ALA A 25 -6.57 -4.33 5.34
CA ALA A 25 -5.42 -5.23 5.44
C ALA A 25 -5.32 -5.81 6.86
N ALA A 26 -5.47 -4.98 7.88
CA ALA A 26 -5.49 -5.42 9.28
C ALA A 26 -6.66 -6.36 9.57
N VAL A 27 -7.86 -6.10 9.03
CA VAL A 27 -9.02 -7.00 9.15
C VAL A 27 -8.74 -8.39 8.54
N ASN A 28 -7.88 -8.48 7.52
CA ASN A 28 -7.46 -9.74 6.91
C ASN A 28 -6.21 -10.36 7.57
N GLY A 29 -5.69 -9.77 8.65
CA GLY A 29 -4.47 -10.24 9.32
C GLY A 29 -3.19 -10.03 8.51
N ALA A 30 -3.22 -9.15 7.50
CA ALA A 30 -2.07 -8.82 6.67
C ALA A 30 -1.23 -7.70 7.29
N HIS A 31 0.06 -7.68 6.96
CA HIS A 31 0.99 -6.62 7.32
C HIS A 31 1.03 -5.54 6.25
N VAL A 32 1.09 -4.28 6.69
CA VAL A 32 1.12 -3.12 5.79
C VAL A 32 2.52 -2.53 5.75
N ILE A 33 3.10 -2.46 4.56
CA ILE A 33 4.36 -1.77 4.31
C ILE A 33 4.04 -0.41 3.73
N LYS A 34 4.37 0.65 4.47
CA LYS A 34 4.10 2.02 4.05
C LYS A 34 5.26 2.55 3.21
N VAL A 35 4.95 3.04 2.01
CA VAL A 35 5.87 3.82 1.18
C VAL A 35 5.24 5.20 0.96
N PRO A 36 5.54 6.17 1.83
CA PRO A 36 4.91 7.48 1.73
C PRO A 36 5.15 8.14 0.37
N ARG A 37 4.14 8.82 -0.14
CA ARG A 37 4.25 9.71 -1.30
C ARG A 37 5.22 10.86 -1.01
N HIS A 38 5.70 11.48 -2.07
CA HIS A 38 6.46 12.71 -1.97
C HIS A 38 5.60 13.86 -1.42
N THR A 39 6.26 14.97 -1.06
CA THR A 39 5.58 16.16 -0.51
C THR A 39 4.64 16.84 -1.50
N ASP A 40 4.82 16.59 -2.80
CA ASP A 40 3.93 17.03 -3.89
C ASP A 40 2.85 15.98 -4.24
N PHE A 41 2.72 14.96 -3.39
CA PHE A 41 1.80 13.82 -3.52
C PHE A 41 2.07 12.84 -4.67
N SER A 42 3.13 13.06 -5.45
CA SER A 42 3.56 12.08 -6.43
C SER A 42 4.06 10.78 -5.75
N LEU A 43 3.96 9.67 -6.48
CA LEU A 43 4.43 8.37 -6.00
C LEU A 43 5.96 8.30 -6.07
N ASP A 44 6.59 7.76 -5.03
CA ASP A 44 8.00 7.37 -5.05
C ASP A 44 8.14 5.98 -5.70
N VAL A 45 8.15 5.95 -7.04
CA VAL A 45 8.06 4.73 -7.83
C VAL A 45 9.29 3.85 -7.63
N GLU A 46 10.47 4.46 -7.58
CA GLU A 46 11.74 3.77 -7.31
C GLU A 46 11.68 3.08 -5.95
N ARG A 47 11.24 3.78 -4.90
CA ARG A 47 11.13 3.19 -3.57
C ARG A 47 10.09 2.09 -3.49
N ILE A 48 8.96 2.25 -4.19
CA ILE A 48 7.94 1.19 -4.28
C ILE A 48 8.55 -0.06 -4.92
N ALA A 49 9.27 0.07 -6.04
CA ALA A 49 9.90 -1.05 -6.74
C ALA A 49 10.93 -1.77 -5.85
N GLU A 50 11.79 -1.03 -5.15
CA GLU A 50 12.74 -1.60 -4.18
C GLU A 50 12.06 -2.41 -3.08
N VAL A 51 10.97 -1.86 -2.52
CA VAL A 51 10.20 -2.52 -1.47
C VAL A 51 9.53 -3.78 -2.00
N VAL A 52 8.98 -3.75 -3.22
CA VAL A 52 8.35 -4.91 -3.84
C VAL A 52 9.35 -6.05 -4.05
N GLU A 53 10.53 -5.75 -4.59
CA GLU A 53 11.57 -6.75 -4.83
C GLU A 53 12.06 -7.40 -3.52
N LYS A 54 12.26 -6.56 -2.48
CA LYS A 54 12.76 -7.02 -1.18
C LYS A 54 11.70 -7.78 -0.37
N GLU A 55 10.51 -7.21 -0.26
CA GLU A 55 9.50 -7.66 0.71
C GLU A 55 8.49 -8.64 0.12
N LYS A 56 8.40 -8.69 -1.23
CA LYS A 56 7.51 -9.56 -2.01
C LYS A 56 6.04 -9.48 -1.52
N PRO A 57 5.46 -8.27 -1.45
CA PRO A 57 4.06 -8.11 -1.07
C PRO A 57 3.14 -8.78 -2.08
N LYS A 58 1.97 -9.24 -1.62
CA LYS A 58 0.98 -9.91 -2.47
C LYS A 58 0.18 -8.93 -3.32
N CYS A 59 0.04 -7.69 -2.88
CA CYS A 59 -0.52 -6.59 -3.67
C CYS A 59 -0.01 -5.21 -3.22
N ILE A 60 -0.28 -4.20 -4.06
CA ILE A 60 0.05 -2.79 -3.85
C ILE A 60 -1.21 -1.97 -4.15
N PHE A 61 -1.49 -0.96 -3.34
CA PHE A 61 -2.55 0.01 -3.62
C PHE A 61 -1.96 1.29 -4.22
N LEU A 62 -2.30 1.54 -5.49
CA LEU A 62 -1.97 2.76 -6.22
C LEU A 62 -3.27 3.41 -6.68
N THR A 63 -3.53 4.63 -6.21
CA THR A 63 -4.77 5.36 -6.42
C THR A 63 -4.55 6.58 -7.31
N SER A 64 -5.44 6.75 -8.30
CA SER A 64 -5.46 7.89 -9.23
C SER A 64 -6.88 8.07 -9.79
N PRO A 65 -7.54 9.23 -9.56
CA PRO A 65 -7.15 10.26 -8.60
C PRO A 65 -7.05 9.69 -7.18
N ASN A 66 -6.15 10.23 -6.38
CA ASN A 66 -5.92 9.81 -5.01
C ASN A 66 -6.86 10.55 -4.05
N ASN A 67 -7.11 9.95 -2.90
CA ASN A 67 -7.87 10.56 -1.80
C ASN A 67 -6.91 10.62 -0.63
N PRO A 68 -6.53 11.81 -0.10
CA PRO A 68 -7.33 13.05 -0.04
C PRO A 68 -6.92 14.21 -0.96
N ASP A 69 -5.91 14.03 -1.77
CA ASP A 69 -5.20 15.03 -2.61
C ASP A 69 -5.79 15.25 -4.01
N GLY A 70 -6.63 14.33 -4.51
CA GLY A 70 -7.34 14.44 -5.80
C GLY A 70 -6.61 13.79 -6.97
#